data_AF-A0A0P7XKU1-F1
#
_entry.id   AF-A0A0P7XKU1-F1
#
_cell.length_a   1.000
_cell.length_b   1.000
_cell.length_c   1.000
_cell.angle_alpha   90.00
_cell.angle_beta   90.00
_cell.angle_gamma   90.00
#
_symmetry.space_group_name_H-M   'P 1'
#
loop_
_entity.id
_entity.type
_entity.pdbx_description
1 polymer ?
#
loop_
_entity_poly.entity_id
_entity_poly.type
_entity_poly.pdbx_seq_one_letter_code
_entity_poly.pdbx_strand_id
1 'polypeptide(L)'
;MLGVDMYETLALGPPRWTDCCYRERDAQSHLPLFPSTCDMTRTVPGSILAPAVPINLSGKEQGNFKMDLENSSLWKQFSGIGTEMVITKTGRRMFPQLKVKLSGLNPSLRYILLLEVVPADASKYRFQGGCWHAVGSAEPRLPDRMFIHPDSPATGAHWQGRTISFHQVKLTNNTLDTHGHIILHSLHRYQPRVHVIEARDARMWGGIRQSFVFPETQFFAVTAYQNSKITELKINSNPFARGFRENGMNSKR
;
A
#
# COMPACT_ATOMS: atom_id res chain seq x y z
N MET A 1 31.03 -48.09 -44.00
CA MET A 1 29.80 -47.49 -43.43
C MET A 1 29.91 -45.99 -43.65
N LEU A 2 29.34 -45.54 -44.76
CA LEU A 2 29.20 -44.14 -45.17
C LEU A 2 27.82 -43.66 -44.73
N GLY A 3 27.69 -42.36 -44.46
CA GLY A 3 26.41 -41.71 -44.17
C GLY A 3 26.59 -40.22 -43.89
N VAL A 4 27.01 -39.49 -44.92
CA VAL A 4 26.78 -38.04 -45.08
C VAL A 4 25.40 -37.89 -45.75
N ASP A 5 24.74 -36.75 -45.54
CA ASP A 5 23.55 -36.17 -46.24
C ASP A 5 22.38 -35.92 -45.27
N MET A 6 21.57 -34.85 -45.35
CA MET A 6 21.50 -33.63 -46.16
C MET A 6 20.36 -32.79 -45.53
N TYR A 7 20.51 -31.45 -45.47
CA TYR A 7 19.47 -30.38 -45.48
C TYR A 7 18.25 -30.48 -44.52
N GLU A 8 17.82 -29.40 -43.85
CA GLU A 8 17.00 -28.38 -44.50
C GLU A 8 17.04 -27.03 -43.75
N THR A 9 17.31 -25.99 -44.53
CA THR A 9 17.13 -24.58 -44.17
C THR A 9 15.85 -24.13 -44.83
N LEU A 10 14.86 -23.61 -44.10
CA LEU A 10 13.84 -22.75 -44.70
C LEU A 10 13.44 -21.62 -43.74
N ALA A 11 13.76 -20.41 -44.19
CA ALA A 11 13.23 -19.16 -43.69
C ALA A 11 12.08 -18.69 -44.60
N LEU A 12 11.19 -17.88 -44.01
CA LEU A 12 10.29 -16.88 -44.60
C LEU A 12 8.96 -17.32 -45.25
N GLY A 13 7.87 -16.76 -44.71
CA GLY A 13 6.62 -16.46 -45.43
C GLY A 13 5.41 -16.17 -44.52
N PRO A 14 4.91 -14.92 -44.41
CA PRO A 14 3.65 -14.59 -43.76
C PRO A 14 2.51 -14.37 -44.82
N PRO A 15 1.31 -13.88 -44.45
CA PRO A 15 0.08 -14.64 -44.22
C PRO A 15 -0.98 -14.53 -45.35
N ARG A 16 -1.91 -15.48 -45.45
CA ARG A 16 -3.15 -15.38 -46.26
C ARG A 16 -4.30 -14.90 -45.37
N TRP A 17 -4.80 -13.67 -45.52
CA TRP A 17 -5.92 -13.26 -46.39
C TRP A 17 -7.22 -14.04 -46.12
N THR A 18 -8.05 -13.50 -45.23
CA THR A 18 -9.51 -13.48 -45.41
C THR A 18 -10.04 -12.12 -44.95
N ASP A 19 -10.81 -11.52 -45.86
CA ASP A 19 -11.46 -10.22 -45.78
C ASP A 19 -12.52 -10.13 -44.69
N CYS A 20 -12.56 -9.00 -44.01
CA CYS A 20 -13.79 -8.39 -43.52
C CYS A 20 -13.65 -6.86 -43.66
N CYS A 21 -14.21 -6.35 -44.75
CA CYS A 21 -14.40 -4.93 -45.02
C CYS A 21 -15.25 -4.27 -43.93
N TYR A 22 -14.80 -3.14 -43.37
CA TYR A 22 -15.68 -1.99 -43.12
C TYR A 22 -14.89 -0.69 -43.29
N ARG A 23 -15.47 0.21 -44.10
CA ARG A 23 -14.93 1.46 -44.64
C ARG A 23 -14.64 2.53 -43.58
N GLU A 24 -13.59 3.31 -43.84
CA GLU A 24 -13.40 4.70 -43.40
C GLU A 24 -13.42 5.66 -44.60
N ARG A 25 -13.69 6.95 -44.32
CA ARG A 25 -13.82 8.17 -45.17
C ARG A 25 -15.27 8.63 -45.44
N ASP A 26 -15.64 9.91 -45.39
CA ASP A 26 -14.99 11.19 -45.05
C ASP A 26 -16.11 12.27 -45.01
N ALA A 27 -15.95 13.34 -44.22
CA ALA A 27 -16.38 14.74 -44.48
C ALA A 27 -16.12 15.60 -43.22
N GLN A 28 -14.99 16.31 -43.09
CA GLN A 28 -14.75 17.70 -43.53
C GLN A 28 -15.78 18.76 -43.06
N SER A 29 -15.36 19.65 -42.16
CA SER A 29 -15.51 21.11 -42.35
C SER A 29 -14.62 21.92 -41.38
N HIS A 30 -13.99 22.95 -41.95
CA HIS A 30 -12.88 23.75 -41.43
C HIS A 30 -13.27 24.90 -40.45
N LEU A 31 -12.31 25.18 -39.55
CA LEU A 31 -11.90 26.40 -38.80
C LEU A 31 -12.02 27.77 -39.55
N PRO A 32 -11.59 28.96 -39.01
CA PRO A 32 -11.25 29.41 -37.63
C PRO A 32 -11.71 30.89 -37.29
N LEU A 33 -11.22 31.42 -36.15
CA LEU A 33 -10.67 32.79 -35.90
C LEU A 33 -11.35 33.64 -34.81
N PHE A 34 -10.58 34.00 -33.77
CA PHE A 34 -10.82 35.17 -32.90
C PHE A 34 -10.57 36.48 -33.68
N PRO A 35 -11.18 37.61 -33.26
CA PRO A 35 -10.38 38.63 -32.54
C PRO A 35 -11.16 39.40 -31.44
N SER A 36 -10.45 40.40 -30.90
CA SER A 36 -10.55 41.09 -29.61
C SER A 36 -11.60 42.22 -29.47
N THR A 37 -11.78 42.65 -28.21
CA THR A 37 -12.28 43.93 -27.65
C THR A 37 -13.73 44.37 -27.87
N CYS A 38 -14.47 44.61 -26.77
CA CYS A 38 -14.97 45.94 -26.37
C CYS A 38 -15.80 45.88 -25.08
N ASP A 39 -15.71 46.98 -24.33
CA ASP A 39 -16.15 47.22 -22.95
C ASP A 39 -17.56 47.87 -22.88
N MET A 40 -18.08 47.94 -21.65
CA MET A 40 -19.02 48.91 -21.09
C MET A 40 -20.57 48.67 -21.08
N THR A 41 -21.06 48.46 -19.84
CA THR A 41 -22.29 48.96 -19.20
C THR A 41 -23.71 48.61 -19.72
N ARG A 42 -24.54 47.98 -18.85
CA ARG A 42 -25.68 48.63 -18.14
C ARG A 42 -26.49 47.67 -17.22
N THR A 43 -26.59 48.09 -15.95
CA THR A 43 -27.77 48.11 -15.03
C THR A 43 -28.53 46.81 -14.60
N VAL A 44 -28.24 46.38 -13.35
CA VAL A 44 -29.08 46.01 -12.15
C VAL A 44 -30.60 45.69 -12.29
N PRO A 45 -31.21 44.80 -11.45
CA PRO A 45 -31.22 44.93 -9.96
C PRO A 45 -31.24 43.66 -9.07
N GLY A 46 -30.64 43.81 -7.89
CA GLY A 46 -31.24 43.44 -6.59
C GLY A 46 -31.43 41.96 -6.22
N SER A 47 -30.45 41.37 -5.53
CA SER A 47 -30.75 40.41 -4.47
C SER A 47 -29.79 40.65 -3.30
N ILE A 48 -30.38 41.03 -2.17
CA ILE A 48 -29.71 41.26 -0.90
C ILE A 48 -29.24 39.90 -0.39
N LEU A 49 -27.98 39.55 -0.66
CA LEU A 49 -27.33 38.45 0.04
C LEU A 49 -26.92 38.98 1.42
N ALA A 50 -27.69 38.60 2.43
CA ALA A 50 -27.25 38.67 3.82
C ALA A 50 -25.91 37.92 3.93
N PRO A 51 -24.91 38.44 4.67
CA PRO A 51 -23.68 37.69 4.88
C PRO A 51 -24.03 36.41 5.65
N ALA A 52 -23.66 35.27 5.08
CA ALA A 52 -23.78 33.98 5.73
C ALA A 52 -23.05 34.05 7.08
N VAL A 53 -23.83 34.05 8.15
CA VAL A 53 -23.32 33.86 9.50
C VAL A 53 -22.62 32.50 9.50
N PRO A 54 -21.33 32.41 9.86
CA PRO A 54 -20.71 31.12 10.03
C PRO A 54 -21.45 30.42 11.16
N ILE A 55 -22.17 29.34 10.82
CA ILE A 55 -22.68 28.40 11.82
C ILE A 55 -21.44 27.86 12.52
N ASN A 56 -21.19 28.43 13.70
CA ASN A 56 -20.24 27.91 14.66
C ASN A 56 -20.78 26.53 15.09
N LEU A 57 -20.32 25.47 14.42
CA LEU A 57 -20.42 24.11 14.93
C LEU A 57 -19.43 23.99 16.10
N SER A 58 -19.75 24.67 17.20
CA SER A 58 -19.11 24.50 18.48
C SER A 58 -19.37 23.08 18.97
N GLY A 59 -18.29 22.34 19.22
CA GLY A 59 -18.35 21.07 19.96
C GLY A 59 -18.04 19.82 19.14
N LYS A 60 -16.95 19.80 18.36
CA LYS A 60 -16.23 18.53 18.21
C LYS A 60 -15.14 18.51 19.26
N GLU A 61 -15.40 17.79 20.36
CA GLU A 61 -14.31 17.12 21.04
C GLU A 61 -13.60 16.27 19.99
N GLN A 62 -12.51 16.80 19.43
CA GLN A 62 -11.52 15.98 18.76
C GLN A 62 -10.94 15.10 19.85
N GLY A 63 -11.58 13.95 20.09
CA GLY A 63 -11.04 12.95 20.99
C GLY A 63 -9.59 12.72 20.59
N ASN A 64 -8.67 12.92 21.53
CA ASN A 64 -7.24 12.69 21.33
C ASN A 64 -7.03 11.18 21.23
N PHE A 65 -7.29 10.58 20.06
CA PHE A 65 -7.10 9.15 19.92
C PHE A 65 -5.60 8.87 20.00
N LYS A 66 -5.26 7.87 20.82
CA LYS A 66 -3.88 7.44 21.04
C LYS A 66 -3.74 5.99 20.64
N MET A 67 -2.73 5.71 19.83
CA MET A 67 -2.40 4.36 19.38
C MET A 67 -0.97 4.02 19.80
N ASP A 68 -0.82 2.91 20.53
CA ASP A 68 0.47 2.42 21.01
C ASP A 68 0.87 1.15 20.24
N LEU A 69 2.12 1.09 19.77
CA LEU A 69 2.68 -0.09 19.10
C LEU A 69 3.06 -1.17 20.10
N GLU A 70 2.48 -2.36 19.95
CA GLU A 70 2.84 -3.53 20.73
C GLU A 70 4.19 -4.10 20.28
N ASN A 71 4.97 -4.61 21.24
CA ASN A 71 6.33 -5.11 21.01
C ASN A 71 7.24 -4.10 20.27
N SER A 72 7.11 -2.80 20.57
CA SER A 72 7.96 -1.74 19.96
C SER A 72 9.46 -2.03 20.15
N SER A 73 9.88 -2.69 21.24
CA SER A 73 11.28 -3.10 21.43
C SER A 73 11.79 -4.02 20.34
N LEU A 74 11.01 -5.03 19.93
CA LEU A 74 11.37 -5.92 18.83
C LEU A 74 11.41 -5.18 17.50
N TRP A 75 10.43 -4.31 17.25
CA TRP A 75 10.43 -3.46 16.05
C TRP A 75 11.68 -2.57 16.00
N LYS A 76 12.09 -1.96 17.11
CA LYS A 76 13.32 -1.16 17.21
C LYS A 76 14.58 -1.97 16.95
N GLN A 77 14.64 -3.24 17.40
CA GLN A 77 15.76 -4.13 17.06
C GLN A 77 15.86 -4.38 15.55
N PHE A 78 14.73 -4.68 14.89
CA PHE A 78 14.70 -4.82 13.42
C PHE A 78 15.06 -3.51 12.72
N SER A 79 14.50 -2.39 13.18
CA SER A 79 14.74 -1.06 12.61
C SER A 79 16.21 -0.65 12.72
N GLY A 80 16.90 -1.01 13.81
CA GLY A 80 18.31 -0.71 14.00
C GLY A 80 19.25 -1.43 13.02
N ILE A 81 18.80 -2.54 12.43
CA ILE A 81 19.55 -3.29 11.40
C ILE A 81 19.11 -2.89 9.99
N GLY A 82 17.86 -2.44 9.82
CA GLY A 82 17.22 -2.19 8.54
C GLY A 82 16.24 -3.30 8.21
N THR A 83 15.01 -3.18 8.71
CA THR A 83 13.96 -4.19 8.59
C THR A 83 13.73 -4.59 7.14
N GLU A 84 13.68 -5.91 6.89
CA GLU A 84 13.28 -6.45 5.58
C GLU A 84 11.99 -7.26 5.70
N MET A 85 11.11 -7.11 4.71
CA MET A 85 9.88 -7.89 4.57
C MET A 85 9.88 -8.61 3.23
N VAL A 86 9.75 -9.94 3.28
CA VAL A 86 9.66 -10.75 2.07
C VAL A 86 8.31 -10.55 1.40
N ILE A 87 8.30 -10.31 0.09
CA ILE A 87 7.11 -10.28 -0.77
C ILE A 87 7.14 -11.47 -1.72
N THR A 88 5.98 -12.09 -1.94
CA THR A 88 5.84 -13.27 -2.82
C THR A 88 4.63 -13.14 -3.72
N LYS A 89 4.60 -13.87 -4.84
CA LYS A 89 3.47 -13.87 -5.78
C LYS A 89 2.12 -14.17 -5.10
N THR A 90 2.10 -15.11 -4.16
CA THR A 90 0.90 -15.55 -3.42
C THR A 90 0.60 -14.72 -2.17
N GLY A 91 1.43 -13.73 -1.86
CA GLY A 91 1.33 -12.91 -0.66
C GLY A 91 2.01 -13.53 0.57
N ARG A 92 2.81 -12.73 1.27
CA ARG A 92 3.53 -13.12 2.49
C ARG A 92 3.12 -12.24 3.66
N ARG A 93 2.91 -12.85 4.83
CA ARG A 93 2.60 -12.11 6.07
C ARG A 93 3.83 -11.36 6.59
N MET A 94 3.61 -10.17 7.13
CA MET A 94 4.65 -9.41 7.80
C MET A 94 5.13 -10.11 9.07
N PHE A 95 6.42 -9.94 9.37
CA PHE A 95 6.99 -10.26 10.66
C PHE A 95 8.05 -9.19 11.00
N PRO A 96 8.10 -8.58 12.19
CA PRO A 96 7.15 -8.73 13.28
C PRO A 96 5.72 -8.38 12.86
N GLN A 97 4.74 -8.90 13.61
CA GLN A 97 3.34 -8.58 13.34
C GLN A 97 3.07 -7.15 13.79
N LEU A 98 2.37 -6.37 12.96
CA LEU A 98 1.89 -5.05 13.35
C LEU A 98 0.69 -5.21 14.28
N LYS A 99 0.92 -4.96 15.56
CA LYS A 99 -0.08 -5.02 16.63
C LYS A 99 -0.13 -3.68 17.35
N VAL A 100 -1.32 -3.20 17.64
CA VAL A 100 -1.52 -1.89 18.25
C VAL A 100 -2.58 -1.95 19.35
N LYS A 101 -2.46 -1.07 20.34
CA LYS A 101 -3.52 -0.75 21.30
C LYS A 101 -4.06 0.63 20.98
N LEU A 102 -5.38 0.76 20.95
CA LEU A 102 -6.06 2.00 20.63
C LEU A 102 -6.83 2.49 21.87
N SER A 103 -6.82 3.79 22.11
CA SER A 103 -7.51 4.45 23.22
C SER A 103 -8.02 5.83 22.80
N GLY A 104 -8.98 6.38 23.56
CA GLY A 104 -9.60 7.68 23.29
C GLY A 104 -10.79 7.63 22.32
N LEU A 105 -11.23 6.45 21.88
CA LEU A 105 -12.43 6.34 21.04
C LEU A 105 -13.70 6.48 21.89
N ASN A 106 -14.76 7.04 21.30
CA ASN A 106 -16.07 7.02 21.92
C ASN A 106 -16.59 5.56 21.96
N PRO A 107 -16.87 4.98 23.14
CA PRO A 107 -17.25 3.58 23.26
C PRO A 107 -18.50 3.18 22.44
N SER A 108 -19.43 4.11 22.24
CA SER A 108 -20.72 3.87 21.59
C SER A 108 -20.70 4.06 20.08
N LEU A 109 -19.73 4.80 19.53
CA LEU A 109 -19.61 5.03 18.09
C LEU A 109 -18.91 3.86 17.39
N ARG A 110 -19.16 3.69 16.09
CA ARG A 110 -18.52 2.66 15.26
C ARG A 110 -17.35 3.24 14.48
N TYR A 111 -16.30 2.43 14.34
CA TYR A 111 -15.07 2.78 13.65
C TYR A 111 -14.62 1.66 12.71
N ILE A 112 -14.03 2.07 11.59
CA ILE A 112 -13.32 1.23 10.64
C ILE A 112 -11.83 1.49 10.84
N LEU A 113 -11.06 0.41 10.99
CA LEU A 113 -9.60 0.48 11.02
C LEU A 113 -9.06 -0.10 9.72
N LEU A 114 -8.13 0.62 9.11
CA LEU A 114 -7.44 0.16 7.90
C LEU A 114 -5.94 0.39 7.99
N LEU A 115 -5.19 -0.45 7.28
CA LEU A 115 -3.76 -0.36 7.12
C LEU A 115 -3.44 0.00 5.67
N GLU A 116 -2.65 1.05 5.51
CA GLU A 116 -1.99 1.42 4.27
C GLU A 116 -0.48 1.16 4.42
N VAL A 117 0.20 0.85 3.31
CA VAL A 117 1.67 0.79 3.24
C VAL A 117 2.12 1.70 2.12
N VAL A 118 2.74 2.81 2.47
CA VAL A 118 3.16 3.85 1.51
C VAL A 118 4.67 3.81 1.27
N PRO A 119 5.17 4.13 0.07
CA PRO A 119 6.58 4.43 -0.14
C PRO A 119 7.09 5.47 0.86
N ALA A 120 8.22 5.19 1.51
CA ALA A 120 8.86 6.10 2.45
C ALA A 120 9.66 7.20 1.73
N ASP A 121 10.10 6.92 0.50
CA ASP A 121 10.85 7.83 -0.37
C ASP A 121 10.65 7.42 -1.84
N ALA A 122 11.26 8.19 -2.74
CA ALA A 122 11.23 7.97 -4.18
C ALA A 122 12.52 7.29 -4.70
N SER A 123 13.15 6.41 -3.91
CA SER A 123 14.40 5.74 -4.29
C SER A 123 14.22 4.24 -4.47
N LYS A 124 14.95 3.69 -5.45
CA LYS A 124 15.22 2.26 -5.58
C LYS A 124 16.56 1.94 -4.94
N TYR A 125 16.63 0.83 -4.24
CA TYR A 125 17.79 0.47 -3.44
C TYR A 125 18.50 -0.79 -3.93
N ARG A 126 19.75 -0.98 -3.48
CA ARG A 126 20.51 -2.23 -3.56
C ARG A 126 21.23 -2.44 -2.23
N PHE A 127 21.34 -3.68 -1.79
CA PHE A 127 22.17 -4.05 -0.64
C PHE A 127 23.56 -4.49 -1.12
N GLN A 128 24.61 -3.82 -0.66
CA GLN A 128 26.00 -4.14 -0.99
C GLN A 128 26.90 -3.76 0.18
N GLY A 129 27.94 -4.55 0.48
CA GLY A 129 28.88 -4.22 1.55
C GLY A 129 28.26 -4.17 2.96
N GLY A 130 27.13 -4.85 3.18
CA GLY A 130 26.43 -4.86 4.46
C GLY A 130 25.51 -3.66 4.71
N CYS A 131 25.29 -2.80 3.71
CA CYS A 131 24.44 -1.63 3.83
C CYS A 131 23.54 -1.40 2.59
N TRP A 132 22.48 -0.62 2.79
CA TRP A 132 21.52 -0.25 1.75
C TRP A 132 21.97 1.04 1.06
N HIS A 133 22.03 1.02 -0.27
CA HIS A 133 22.38 2.17 -1.10
C HIS A 133 21.26 2.49 -2.09
N ALA A 134 20.94 3.78 -2.24
CA ALA A 134 20.07 4.23 -3.31
C ALA A 134 20.81 4.11 -4.66
N VAL A 135 20.18 3.49 -5.65
CA VAL A 135 20.77 3.20 -6.96
C VAL A 135 19.97 3.81 -8.12
N GLY A 136 18.84 4.46 -7.83
CA GLY A 136 18.02 5.12 -8.84
C GLY A 136 16.69 5.61 -8.27
N SER A 137 15.85 6.14 -9.16
CA SER A 137 14.49 6.56 -8.83
C SER A 137 13.56 5.38 -8.60
N ALA A 138 12.56 5.58 -7.74
CA ALA A 138 11.53 4.60 -7.47
C ALA A 138 10.72 4.27 -8.73
N GLU A 139 10.24 3.03 -8.78
CA GLU A 139 9.31 2.58 -9.82
C GLU A 139 7.97 3.33 -9.70
N PRO A 140 7.21 3.48 -10.81
CA PRO A 140 5.91 4.14 -10.80
C PRO A 140 5.00 3.56 -9.71
N ARG A 141 4.33 4.48 -8.99
CA ARG A 141 3.47 4.12 -7.87
C ARG A 141 2.30 3.26 -8.37
N LEU A 142 2.06 2.16 -7.68
CA LEU A 142 0.92 1.28 -7.96
C LEU A 142 -0.38 1.90 -7.39
N PRO A 143 -1.56 1.46 -7.86
CA PRO A 143 -2.81 1.85 -7.24
C PRO A 143 -2.79 1.56 -5.74
N ASP A 144 -3.13 2.56 -4.92
CA ASP A 144 -3.13 2.42 -3.47
C ASP A 144 -4.12 1.33 -3.05
N ARG A 145 -3.62 0.34 -2.31
CA ARG A 145 -4.45 -0.72 -1.71
C ARG A 145 -4.41 -0.61 -0.21
N MET A 146 -5.59 -0.53 0.38
CA MET A 146 -5.77 -0.51 1.83
C MET A 146 -6.30 -1.85 2.30
N PHE A 147 -5.73 -2.36 3.38
CA PHE A 147 -6.27 -3.52 4.09
C PHE A 147 -7.25 -3.04 5.14
N ILE A 148 -8.52 -3.42 5.02
CA ILE A 148 -9.53 -3.16 6.05
C ILE A 148 -9.43 -4.28 7.11
N HIS A 149 -9.32 -3.90 8.38
CA HIS A 149 -9.29 -4.89 9.46
C HIS A 149 -10.61 -5.68 9.48
N PRO A 150 -10.60 -7.03 9.58
CA PRO A 150 -11.80 -7.87 9.43
C PRO A 150 -12.91 -7.55 10.45
N ASP A 151 -12.54 -7.12 11.65
CA ASP A 151 -13.52 -6.67 12.66
C ASP A 151 -14.23 -5.34 12.28
N SER A 152 -13.85 -4.66 11.19
CA SER A 152 -14.48 -3.40 10.80
C SER A 152 -15.83 -3.60 10.10
N PRO A 153 -16.83 -2.72 10.35
CA PRO A 153 -16.85 -1.69 11.39
C PRO A 153 -17.17 -2.29 12.77
N ALA A 154 -16.51 -1.82 13.83
CA ALA A 154 -16.82 -2.20 15.21
C ALA A 154 -16.87 -0.99 16.15
N THR A 155 -17.45 -1.17 17.35
CA THR A 155 -17.62 -0.08 18.33
C THR A 155 -16.28 0.37 18.91
N GLY A 156 -16.22 1.61 19.41
CA GLY A 156 -15.05 2.10 20.14
C GLY A 156 -14.73 1.24 21.37
N ALA A 157 -15.74 0.68 22.04
CA ALA A 157 -15.55 -0.27 23.14
C ALA A 157 -14.84 -1.54 22.68
N HIS A 158 -15.24 -2.10 21.53
CA HIS A 158 -14.65 -3.30 20.95
C HIS A 158 -13.18 -3.12 20.60
N TRP A 159 -12.82 -1.98 20.01
CA TRP A 159 -11.45 -1.67 19.61
C TRP A 159 -10.52 -1.40 20.79
N GLN A 160 -11.02 -0.69 21.80
CA GLN A 160 -10.22 -0.34 22.99
C GLN A 160 -10.07 -1.50 23.97
N GLY A 161 -10.98 -2.48 23.94
CA GLY A 161 -10.96 -3.63 24.86
C GLY A 161 -9.88 -4.68 24.55
N ARG A 162 -9.12 -4.55 23.47
CA ARG A 162 -8.11 -5.57 23.07
C ARG A 162 -6.97 -5.02 22.23
N THR A 163 -5.92 -5.82 22.12
CA THR A 163 -4.87 -5.61 21.12
C THR A 163 -5.40 -5.90 19.71
N ILE A 164 -5.19 -4.97 18.80
CA ILE A 164 -5.60 -5.04 17.40
C ILE A 164 -4.42 -5.59 16.60
N SER A 165 -4.65 -6.58 15.73
CA SER A 165 -3.59 -7.33 15.05
C SER A 165 -3.81 -7.41 13.54
N PHE A 166 -2.92 -6.77 12.78
CA PHE A 166 -2.93 -6.80 11.31
C PHE A 166 -2.23 -8.05 10.73
N HIS A 167 -2.24 -9.16 11.46
CA HIS A 167 -1.54 -10.41 11.09
C HIS A 167 -2.03 -11.06 9.78
N GLN A 168 -3.23 -10.74 9.31
CA GLN A 168 -3.79 -11.28 8.07
C GLN A 168 -3.27 -10.54 6.83
N VAL A 169 -2.66 -9.36 7.00
CA VAL A 169 -2.08 -8.59 5.91
C VAL A 169 -1.02 -9.41 5.21
N LYS A 170 -1.11 -9.45 3.88
CA LYS A 170 -0.15 -10.08 3.00
C LYS A 170 0.41 -9.06 2.02
N LEU A 171 1.72 -9.12 1.83
CA LEU A 171 2.48 -8.31 0.89
C LEU A 171 2.83 -9.15 -0.34
N THR A 172 2.62 -8.60 -1.53
CA THR A 172 2.87 -9.30 -2.81
C THR A 172 3.64 -8.41 -3.77
N ASN A 173 4.39 -9.04 -4.69
CA ASN A 173 4.97 -8.38 -5.86
C ASN A 173 4.14 -8.60 -7.14
N ASN A 174 2.99 -9.28 -7.04
CA ASN A 174 2.12 -9.51 -8.18
C ASN A 174 1.23 -8.27 -8.43
N THR A 175 1.55 -7.51 -9.48
CA THR A 175 0.77 -6.33 -9.89
C THR A 175 -0.66 -6.65 -10.33
N LEU A 176 -0.92 -7.91 -10.69
CA LEU A 176 -2.22 -8.41 -11.11
C LEU A 176 -2.93 -9.21 -9.99
N ASP A 177 -2.56 -9.00 -8.73
CA ASP A 177 -3.18 -9.72 -7.60
C ASP A 177 -4.68 -9.43 -7.50
N THR A 178 -5.52 -10.48 -7.50
CA THR A 178 -6.98 -10.40 -7.37
C THR A 178 -7.48 -10.64 -5.93
N HIS A 179 -6.59 -11.01 -5.00
CA HIS A 179 -6.96 -11.36 -3.63
C HIS A 179 -7.03 -10.15 -2.69
N GLY A 180 -6.74 -8.95 -3.20
CA GLY A 180 -6.72 -7.72 -2.39
C GLY A 180 -5.48 -7.62 -1.49
N HIS A 181 -4.40 -8.34 -1.81
CA HIS A 181 -3.13 -8.17 -1.10
C HIS A 181 -2.52 -6.80 -1.40
N ILE A 182 -1.70 -6.30 -0.47
CA ILE A 182 -0.96 -5.05 -0.66
C ILE A 182 0.19 -5.32 -1.62
N ILE A 183 0.19 -4.64 -2.77
CA ILE A 183 1.21 -4.82 -3.81
C ILE A 183 2.34 -3.82 -3.57
N LEU A 184 3.58 -4.32 -3.52
CA LEU A 184 4.78 -3.53 -3.32
C LEU A 184 5.82 -3.87 -4.39
N HIS A 185 6.59 -2.86 -4.79
CA HIS A 185 7.82 -3.07 -5.55
C HIS A 185 8.95 -3.53 -4.64
N SER A 186 9.70 -4.53 -5.08
CA SER A 186 10.90 -5.00 -4.39
C SER A 186 11.99 -3.92 -4.38
N LEU A 187 12.88 -3.95 -3.40
CA LEU A 187 14.00 -3.03 -3.21
C LEU A 187 13.60 -1.56 -3.04
N HIS A 188 12.42 -1.32 -2.49
CA HIS A 188 11.93 -0.01 -2.10
C HIS A 188 11.63 0.01 -0.61
N ARG A 189 11.71 1.20 -0.01
CA ARG A 189 11.43 1.43 1.40
C ARG A 189 9.98 1.86 1.60
N TYR A 190 9.32 1.29 2.59
CA TYR A 190 7.91 1.53 2.88
C TYR A 190 7.66 1.89 4.35
N GLN A 191 6.57 2.60 4.57
CA GLN A 191 6.05 3.01 5.87
C GLN A 191 4.60 2.50 6.03
N PRO A 192 4.34 1.57 6.97
CA PRO A 192 2.99 1.26 7.41
C PRO A 192 2.30 2.47 8.06
N ARG A 193 1.02 2.68 7.75
CA ARG A 193 0.16 3.72 8.32
C ARG A 193 -1.19 3.13 8.71
N VAL A 194 -1.58 3.28 9.97
CA VAL A 194 -2.88 2.80 10.46
C VAL A 194 -3.84 3.96 10.51
N HIS A 195 -5.02 3.81 9.93
CA HIS A 195 -6.04 4.85 9.89
C HIS A 195 -7.26 4.44 10.70
N VAL A 196 -7.85 5.41 11.39
CA VAL A 196 -9.12 5.27 12.10
C VAL A 196 -10.14 6.14 11.40
N ILE A 197 -11.23 5.53 10.96
CA ILE A 197 -12.37 6.18 10.31
C ILE A 197 -13.60 5.97 11.18
N GLU A 198 -14.33 7.03 11.48
CA GLU A 198 -15.63 6.93 12.15
C GLU A 198 -16.70 6.54 11.11
N ALA A 199 -17.41 5.46 11.35
CA ALA A 199 -18.51 5.01 10.51
C ALA A 199 -19.80 5.71 10.97
N ARG A 200 -20.22 6.74 10.22
CA ARG A 200 -21.42 7.53 10.55
C ARG A 200 -22.68 6.96 9.91
N ASP A 201 -22.60 6.44 8.68
CA ASP A 201 -23.72 5.78 7.98
C ASP A 201 -23.24 4.70 6.99
N ALA A 202 -24.08 3.69 6.72
CA ALA A 202 -23.77 2.53 5.88
C ALA A 202 -23.33 2.85 4.44
N ARG A 203 -23.61 4.07 3.96
CA ARG A 203 -23.25 4.55 2.61
C ARG A 203 -22.10 5.56 2.58
N MET A 204 -21.66 6.05 3.75
CA MET A 204 -20.67 7.12 3.83
C MET A 204 -19.63 6.76 4.88
N TRP A 205 -18.45 6.35 4.42
CA TRP A 205 -17.26 6.39 5.27
C TRP A 205 -17.04 7.86 5.65
N GLY A 206 -16.94 8.16 6.95
CA GLY A 206 -16.47 9.47 7.35
C GLY A 206 -15.07 9.74 6.76
N GLY A 207 -14.70 11.00 6.58
CA GLY A 207 -13.30 11.32 6.29
C GLY A 207 -12.38 10.72 7.36
N ILE A 208 -11.13 10.39 6.98
CA ILE A 208 -10.10 9.87 7.88
C ILE A 208 -10.04 10.77 9.12
N ARG A 209 -10.31 10.20 10.30
CA ARG A 209 -10.30 10.96 11.55
C ARG A 209 -8.87 11.17 12.02
N GLN A 210 -8.08 10.09 12.00
CA GLN A 210 -6.68 10.14 12.40
C GLN A 210 -5.87 9.04 11.70
N SER A 211 -4.61 9.36 11.45
CA SER A 211 -3.62 8.43 10.89
C SER A 211 -2.45 8.31 11.86
N PHE A 212 -2.01 7.08 12.11
CA PHE A 212 -0.93 6.76 13.02
C PHE A 212 0.23 6.14 12.25
N VAL A 213 1.43 6.63 12.54
CA VAL A 213 2.67 6.21 11.89
C VAL A 213 3.67 5.87 12.99
N PHE A 214 4.27 4.68 12.88
CA PHE A 214 5.34 4.24 13.77
C PHE A 214 6.63 4.17 12.95
N PRO A 215 7.58 5.12 13.12
CA PRO A 215 8.79 5.17 12.30
C PRO A 215 9.62 3.89 12.36
N GLU A 216 9.65 3.19 13.49
CA GLU A 216 10.37 1.92 13.65
C GLU A 216 9.77 0.75 12.85
N THR A 217 8.59 0.94 12.25
CA THR A 217 7.93 -0.07 11.40
C THR A 217 8.30 0.05 9.92
N GLN A 218 9.18 1.01 9.55
CA GLN A 218 9.71 1.10 8.20
C GLN A 218 10.46 -0.17 7.81
N PHE A 219 10.36 -0.54 6.54
CA PHE A 219 11.04 -1.72 6.01
C PHE A 219 11.38 -1.61 4.53
N PHE A 220 12.36 -2.40 4.08
CA PHE A 220 12.61 -2.69 2.68
C PHE A 220 11.80 -3.91 2.25
N ALA A 221 11.03 -3.77 1.18
CA ALA A 221 10.38 -4.92 0.56
C ALA A 221 11.42 -5.69 -0.26
N VAL A 222 11.51 -7.02 -0.09
CA VAL A 222 12.52 -7.84 -0.77
C VAL A 222 11.90 -9.16 -1.25
N THR A 223 12.41 -9.76 -2.31
CA THR A 223 11.98 -11.10 -2.74
C THR A 223 12.70 -12.22 -1.97
N ALA A 224 13.89 -11.92 -1.46
CA ALA A 224 14.68 -12.74 -0.55
C ALA A 224 15.48 -11.82 0.39
N TYR A 225 15.78 -12.30 1.60
CA TYR A 225 16.56 -11.51 2.55
C TYR A 225 17.94 -11.15 1.98
N GLN A 226 18.37 -9.92 2.23
CA GLN A 226 19.66 -9.39 1.79
C GLN A 226 20.66 -9.37 2.94
N ASN A 227 20.24 -8.89 4.11
CA ASN A 227 21.07 -8.84 5.31
C ASN A 227 20.90 -10.13 6.15
N SER A 228 22.00 -10.88 6.32
CA SER A 228 22.00 -12.11 7.13
C SER A 228 21.60 -11.86 8.60
N LYS A 229 21.97 -10.70 9.16
CA LYS A 229 21.59 -10.30 10.53
C LYS A 229 20.07 -10.21 10.71
N ILE A 230 19.36 -9.74 9.67
CA ILE A 230 17.89 -9.76 9.67
C ILE A 230 17.39 -11.19 9.67
N THR A 231 17.95 -12.06 8.83
CA THR A 231 17.56 -13.47 8.74
C THR A 231 17.71 -14.19 10.08
N GLU A 232 18.85 -14.03 10.74
CA GLU A 232 19.11 -14.57 12.07
C GLU A 232 18.11 -14.03 13.11
N LEU A 233 17.86 -12.71 13.11
CA LEU A 233 16.89 -12.11 14.02
C LEU A 233 15.47 -12.64 13.76
N LYS A 234 15.07 -12.84 12.50
CA LYS A 234 13.78 -13.47 12.14
C LYS A 234 13.72 -14.91 12.66
N ILE A 235 14.77 -15.71 12.49
CA ILE A 235 14.83 -17.11 12.95
C ILE A 235 14.65 -17.16 14.48
N ASN A 236 15.37 -16.31 15.20
CA ASN A 236 15.39 -16.29 16.67
C ASN A 236 14.10 -15.74 17.28
N SER A 237 13.44 -14.79 16.63
CA SER A 237 12.23 -14.14 17.17
C SER A 237 10.92 -14.71 16.65
N ASN A 238 10.87 -15.29 15.44
CA ASN A 238 9.63 -15.83 14.86
C ASN A 238 9.34 -17.25 15.36
N PRO A 239 8.20 -17.51 16.04
CA PRO A 239 7.84 -18.85 16.48
C PRO A 239 7.74 -19.88 15.35
N PHE A 240 7.39 -19.46 14.14
CA PHE A 240 7.27 -20.35 12.97
C PHE A 240 8.62 -20.71 12.35
N ALA A 241 9.72 -20.07 12.77
CA ALA A 241 11.07 -20.33 12.29
C ALA A 241 11.91 -21.15 13.28
N ARG A 242 11.28 -21.74 14.32
CA ARG A 242 11.97 -22.50 15.37
C ARG A 242 12.85 -23.63 14.84
N GLY A 243 12.46 -24.29 13.75
CA GLY A 243 13.21 -25.40 13.15
C GLY A 243 14.57 -25.02 12.57
N PHE A 244 14.83 -23.74 12.34
CA PHE A 244 16.12 -23.23 11.84
C PHE A 244 17.05 -22.74 12.94
N ARG A 245 16.63 -22.79 14.21
CA ARG A 245 17.48 -22.47 15.35
C ARG A 245 18.43 -23.63 15.58
N GLU A 246 19.68 -23.37 15.98
CA GLU A 246 20.69 -24.41 16.24
C GLU A 246 20.18 -25.51 17.20
N ASN A 247 19.31 -25.15 18.16
CA ASN A 247 18.68 -26.10 19.09
C ASN A 247 17.63 -27.02 18.46
N GLY A 248 17.18 -26.77 17.22
CA GLY A 248 16.20 -27.56 16.48
C GLY A 248 16.79 -28.71 15.66
N MET A 249 18.12 -28.75 15.49
CA MET A 249 18.81 -29.83 14.77
C MET A 249 18.97 -31.12 15.59
N ASN A 250 18.57 -31.13 16.88
CA ASN A 250 18.77 -32.27 17.79
C ASN A 250 17.49 -33.03 18.22
N SER A 251 16.32 -32.80 17.61
CA SER A 251 15.09 -33.52 17.97
C SER A 251 14.63 -34.55 16.93
N LYS A 252 15.56 -35.35 16.39
CA LYS A 252 15.23 -36.66 15.83
C LYS A 252 15.90 -37.73 16.70
N ARG A 253 15.17 -38.18 17.71
CA ARG A 253 15.33 -39.49 18.34
C ARG A 253 13.96 -40.04 18.65
#